data_AF-A0AAV7Y056-F1
#
_entry.id   AF-A0AAV7Y056-F1
#
_cell.length_a   1.000
_cell.length_b   1.000
_cell.length_c   1.000
_cell.angle_alpha   90.00
_cell.angle_beta   90.00
_cell.angle_gamma   90.00
#
_symmetry.space_group_name_H-M   'P 1'
#
loop_
_entity.id
_entity.type
_entity.pdbx_description
1 polymer ?
#
loop_
_entity_poly.entity_id
_entity_poly.type
_entity_poly.pdbx_seq_one_letter_code
_entity_poly.pdbx_strand_id
1 'polypeptide(L)'
;MTPTEGPTYKVGDTVLPGDDVTGAVRRGAGDASRTVLGPGLRRTGGQVVVSRPGVLRMPKNNVFMVDAYQKRYIPVKEEHVVGVVTNTSSDVFRVDIGASATASLSYLDFEHATKKNRPNIQNGDVVYAKLSAAGRDMEPELVCVDAHGKAGKLGKLEDGFLINCSLNLIRKLLSPNCPLLQALGQKWPYECAFGMNGKVWIKARSIKETIAIGNAIYESENMNNDEIKKMCFDLGVVVDSM
;
A
#
# COMPACT_ATOMS: atom_id res chain seq x y z
N MET A 1 -44.87 0.06 -11.68
CA MET A 1 -43.69 0.88 -11.37
C MET A 1 -42.61 0.52 -12.38
N THR A 2 -42.42 1.35 -13.40
CA THR A 2 -41.25 1.24 -14.28
C THR A 2 -40.00 1.47 -13.42
N PRO A 3 -38.91 0.70 -13.62
CA PRO A 3 -37.66 1.04 -12.96
C PRO A 3 -37.25 2.40 -13.54
N THR A 4 -37.24 3.44 -12.72
CA THR A 4 -36.58 4.70 -13.05
C THR A 4 -35.16 4.35 -13.51
N GLU A 5 -34.84 4.63 -14.77
CA GLU A 5 -33.50 4.43 -15.29
C GLU A 5 -32.53 5.19 -14.40
N GLY A 6 -31.75 4.44 -13.62
CA GLY A 6 -30.75 5.02 -12.75
C GLY A 6 -29.70 5.78 -13.57
N PRO A 7 -28.95 6.69 -12.93
CA PRO A 7 -27.85 7.41 -13.57
C PRO A 7 -26.90 6.45 -14.29
N THR A 8 -26.60 6.75 -15.55
CA THR A 8 -25.70 5.94 -16.37
C THR A 8 -24.25 6.32 -16.09
N TYR A 9 -23.56 5.53 -15.27
CA TYR A 9 -22.15 5.78 -14.92
C TYR A 9 -21.16 5.34 -16.02
N LYS A 10 -20.04 6.06 -16.10
CA LYS A 10 -18.86 5.77 -16.92
C LYS A 10 -17.61 5.64 -16.04
N VAL A 11 -16.55 5.06 -16.60
CA VAL A 11 -15.24 5.01 -15.93
C VAL A 11 -14.70 6.44 -15.82
N GLY A 12 -14.28 6.85 -14.62
CA GLY A 12 -13.88 8.21 -14.30
C GLY A 12 -14.93 9.00 -13.52
N ASP A 13 -16.18 8.52 -13.46
CA ASP A 13 -17.24 9.18 -12.72
C ASP A 13 -17.10 8.95 -11.21
N THR A 14 -17.56 9.92 -10.44
CA THR A 14 -17.71 9.79 -8.99
C THR A 14 -18.96 8.99 -8.71
N VAL A 15 -18.81 7.95 -7.91
CA VAL A 15 -19.88 7.02 -7.52
C VAL A 15 -20.10 7.05 -6.02
N LEU A 16 -21.34 6.83 -5.61
CA LEU A 16 -21.76 6.79 -4.22
C LEU A 16 -22.20 5.36 -3.82
N PRO A 17 -22.16 5.03 -2.51
CA PRO A 17 -22.67 3.75 -2.04
C PRO A 17 -24.16 3.57 -2.40
N GLY A 18 -24.49 2.43 -3.00
CA GLY A 18 -25.85 2.13 -3.48
C GLY A 18 -26.05 2.31 -4.98
N ASP A 19 -25.13 3.00 -5.66
CA ASP A 19 -25.21 3.20 -7.11
C ASP A 19 -25.02 1.89 -7.89
N ASP A 20 -25.83 1.67 -8.92
CA ASP A 20 -25.72 0.53 -9.84
C ASP A 20 -24.79 0.88 -11.01
N VAL A 21 -23.62 0.25 -11.05
CA VAL A 21 -22.59 0.46 -12.10
C VAL A 21 -22.55 -0.70 -13.11
N THR A 22 -23.55 -1.58 -13.12
CA THR A 22 -23.61 -2.75 -14.01
C THR A 22 -23.45 -2.37 -15.48
N GLY A 23 -24.07 -1.27 -15.91
CA GLY A 23 -23.95 -0.77 -17.28
C GLY A 23 -22.52 -0.34 -17.63
N ALA A 24 -21.80 0.29 -16.71
CA ALA A 24 -20.41 0.69 -16.90
C ALA A 24 -19.48 -0.53 -17.04
N VAL A 25 -19.70 -1.53 -16.18
CA VAL A 25 -18.94 -2.78 -16.17
C VAL A 25 -19.16 -3.59 -17.44
N ARG A 26 -20.42 -3.74 -17.88
CA ARG A 26 -20.76 -4.48 -19.11
C ARG A 26 -20.21 -3.79 -20.37
N ARG A 27 -20.31 -2.47 -20.45
CA ARG A 27 -19.76 -1.69 -21.58
C ARG A 27 -18.24 -1.79 -21.66
N GLY A 28 -17.55 -1.80 -20.52
CA GLY A 28 -16.10 -1.90 -20.49
C GLY A 28 -15.54 -3.32 -20.65
N ALA A 29 -16.34 -4.36 -20.37
CA ALA A 29 -15.86 -5.75 -20.39
C ALA A 29 -15.72 -6.38 -21.79
N GLY A 30 -16.43 -5.85 -22.80
CA GLY A 30 -16.54 -6.51 -24.11
C GLY A 30 -17.19 -7.90 -24.03
N ASP A 31 -17.66 -8.43 -25.17
CA ASP A 31 -18.66 -9.51 -25.25
C ASP A 31 -18.23 -10.92 -24.74
N ALA A 32 -17.10 -11.11 -24.04
CA ALA A 32 -16.64 -12.48 -23.74
C ALA A 32 -15.70 -12.72 -22.55
N SER A 33 -15.48 -11.79 -21.62
CA SER A 33 -14.45 -12.06 -20.60
C SER A 33 -14.83 -11.73 -19.16
N ARG A 34 -14.58 -12.73 -18.29
CA ARG A 34 -14.79 -12.75 -16.85
C ARG A 34 -14.32 -11.45 -16.19
N THR A 35 -15.27 -10.58 -15.86
CA THR A 35 -15.00 -9.32 -15.17
C THR A 35 -14.55 -9.59 -13.74
N VAL A 36 -13.46 -8.94 -13.32
CA VAL A 36 -12.98 -8.97 -11.94
C VAL A 36 -13.44 -7.70 -11.23
N LEU A 37 -14.18 -7.88 -10.13
CA LEU A 37 -14.59 -6.79 -9.26
C LEU A 37 -13.53 -6.63 -8.17
N GLY A 38 -12.85 -5.49 -8.20
CA GLY A 38 -11.90 -5.07 -7.20
C GLY A 38 -12.56 -4.38 -6.00
N PRO A 39 -11.75 -3.74 -5.14
CA PRO A 39 -12.22 -3.07 -3.94
C PRO A 39 -13.30 -2.01 -4.22
N GLY A 40 -14.26 -1.90 -3.30
CA GLY A 40 -15.33 -0.89 -3.37
C GLY A 40 -16.53 -1.29 -4.22
N LEU A 41 -16.46 -2.38 -4.99
CA LEU A 41 -17.59 -2.94 -5.73
C LEU A 41 -18.07 -4.24 -5.08
N ARG A 42 -19.39 -4.46 -5.07
CA ARG A 42 -19.99 -5.71 -4.60
C ARG A 42 -20.98 -6.22 -5.63
N ARG A 43 -20.92 -7.53 -5.87
CA ARG A 43 -21.94 -8.20 -6.67
C ARG A 43 -23.10 -8.59 -5.78
N THR A 44 -24.28 -8.07 -6.07
CA THR A 44 -25.53 -8.43 -5.42
C THR A 44 -26.43 -9.01 -6.50
N GLY A 45 -26.45 -10.34 -6.61
CA GLY A 45 -27.14 -11.03 -7.70
C GLY A 45 -26.54 -10.74 -9.09
N GLY A 46 -27.38 -10.24 -10.01
CA GLY A 46 -27.00 -9.85 -11.37
C GLY A 46 -26.46 -8.41 -11.50
N GLN A 47 -26.51 -7.64 -10.41
CA GLN A 47 -26.11 -6.23 -10.37
C GLN A 47 -24.77 -6.04 -9.67
N VAL A 48 -24.01 -5.06 -10.13
CA VAL A 48 -22.78 -4.57 -9.51
C VAL A 48 -23.10 -3.25 -8.82
N VAL A 49 -23.11 -3.29 -7.49
CA VAL A 49 -23.46 -2.15 -6.65
C VAL A 49 -22.19 -1.61 -6.01
N VAL A 50 -22.11 -0.29 -5.93
CA VAL A 50 -21.02 0.41 -5.26
C VAL A 50 -21.20 0.34 -3.75
N SER A 51 -20.15 -0.04 -3.04
CA SER A 51 -20.15 -0.18 -1.57
C SER A 51 -19.43 0.97 -0.85
N ARG A 52 -18.61 1.74 -1.58
CA ARG A 52 -17.81 2.85 -1.03
C ARG A 52 -17.87 4.05 -1.97
N PRO A 53 -17.87 5.28 -1.44
CA PRO A 53 -17.79 6.46 -2.28
C PRO A 53 -16.39 6.58 -2.88
N GLY A 54 -16.30 7.04 -4.12
CA GLY A 54 -15.01 7.29 -4.77
C GLY A 54 -15.13 7.40 -6.28
N VAL A 55 -14.00 7.30 -6.97
CA VAL A 55 -13.96 7.38 -8.43
C VAL A 55 -13.90 5.97 -9.02
N LEU A 56 -14.81 5.65 -9.94
CA LEU A 56 -14.78 4.37 -10.64
C LEU A 56 -13.59 4.33 -11.59
N ARG A 57 -12.62 3.45 -11.34
CA ARG A 57 -11.41 3.28 -12.16
C ARG A 57 -11.32 1.88 -12.73
N MET A 58 -10.65 1.79 -13.87
CA MET A 58 -10.32 0.54 -14.54
C MET A 58 -8.81 0.49 -14.82
N PRO A 59 -7.98 0.11 -13.83
CA PRO A 59 -6.51 0.13 -14.00
C PRO A 59 -5.99 -0.95 -14.95
N LYS A 60 -6.70 -2.07 -15.08
CA LYS A 60 -6.41 -3.15 -16.05
C LYS A 60 -7.67 -3.48 -16.82
N ASN A 61 -7.51 -4.01 -18.02
CA ASN A 61 -8.66 -4.45 -18.83
C ASN A 61 -9.50 -5.44 -18.00
N ASN A 62 -10.81 -5.17 -17.88
CA ASN A 62 -11.79 -5.96 -17.12
C ASN A 62 -11.64 -6.00 -15.59
N VAL A 63 -10.77 -5.19 -14.99
CA VAL A 63 -10.68 -5.04 -13.53
C VAL A 63 -11.27 -3.69 -13.14
N PHE A 64 -12.43 -3.71 -12.49
CA PHE A 64 -13.11 -2.49 -12.04
C PHE A 64 -12.89 -2.32 -10.54
N MET A 65 -12.55 -1.12 -10.11
CA MET A 65 -12.41 -0.79 -8.69
C MET A 65 -12.85 0.65 -8.43
N VAL A 66 -13.26 0.92 -7.20
CA VAL A 66 -13.53 2.28 -6.75
C VAL A 66 -12.32 2.78 -5.99
N ASP A 67 -11.71 3.84 -6.50
CA ASP A 67 -10.63 4.52 -5.81
C ASP A 67 -11.23 5.41 -4.73
N ALA A 68 -11.17 4.92 -3.49
CA ALA A 68 -11.73 5.55 -2.32
C ALA A 68 -10.61 6.06 -1.41
N TYR A 69 -10.76 7.29 -0.92
CA TYR A 69 -9.89 7.84 0.10
C TYR A 69 -10.20 7.18 1.45
N GLN A 70 -9.28 6.34 1.93
CA GLN A 70 -9.41 5.67 3.22
C GLN A 70 -8.12 5.81 4.04
N LYS A 71 -8.27 6.03 5.34
CA LYS A 71 -7.13 6.06 6.28
C LYS A 71 -6.77 4.68 6.82
N ARG A 72 -7.77 3.82 7.04
CA ARG A 72 -7.56 2.47 7.58
C ARG A 72 -7.10 1.54 6.47
N TYR A 73 -5.99 0.83 6.71
CA TYR A 73 -5.51 -0.19 5.80
C TYR A 73 -6.40 -1.44 5.86
N ILE A 74 -6.67 -2.03 4.69
CA ILE A 74 -7.37 -3.29 4.54
C ILE A 74 -6.37 -4.25 3.91
N PRO A 75 -5.95 -5.32 4.60
CA PRO A 75 -4.97 -6.27 4.07
C PRO A 75 -5.46 -6.89 2.77
N VAL A 76 -4.58 -6.91 1.77
CA VAL A 76 -4.80 -7.60 0.50
C VAL A 76 -3.65 -8.56 0.26
N LYS A 77 -3.98 -9.74 -0.26
CA LYS A 77 -2.98 -10.76 -0.58
C LYS A 77 -1.96 -10.23 -1.59
N GLU A 78 -0.70 -10.63 -1.42
CA GLU A 78 0.45 -10.26 -2.24
C GLU A 78 0.92 -8.81 -2.11
N GLU A 79 0.36 -8.00 -1.20
CA GLU A 79 0.86 -6.64 -0.95
C GLU A 79 2.06 -6.62 0.01
N HIS A 80 2.95 -5.66 -0.22
CA HIS A 80 4.06 -5.38 0.68
C HIS A 80 3.65 -4.38 1.76
N VAL A 81 4.01 -4.65 3.00
CA VAL A 81 3.63 -3.85 4.16
C VAL A 81 4.81 -3.69 5.11
N VAL A 82 4.85 -2.55 5.80
CA VAL A 82 5.78 -2.31 6.91
C VAL A 82 5.02 -2.48 8.21
N GLY A 83 5.49 -3.31 9.12
CA GLY A 83 4.83 -3.59 10.39
C GLY A 83 5.77 -3.43 11.57
N VAL A 84 5.20 -3.21 12.76
CA VAL A 84 5.97 -3.14 14.02
C VAL A 84 5.63 -4.36 14.85
N VAL A 85 6.64 -5.08 15.32
CA VAL A 85 6.45 -6.28 16.14
C VAL A 85 5.91 -5.86 17.49
N THR A 86 4.71 -6.35 17.84
CA THR A 86 4.03 -6.02 19.10
C THR A 86 4.30 -7.05 20.17
N ASN A 87 4.29 -8.32 19.80
CA ASN A 87 4.51 -9.42 20.73
C ASN A 87 5.21 -10.58 20.04
N THR A 88 6.10 -11.25 20.76
CA THR A 88 6.87 -12.41 20.32
C THR A 88 6.34 -13.64 21.06
N SER A 89 5.77 -14.59 20.34
CA SER A 89 5.44 -15.92 20.86
C SER A 89 6.56 -16.91 20.49
N SER A 90 6.50 -18.15 21.01
CA SER A 90 7.54 -19.16 20.79
C SER A 90 7.81 -19.46 19.31
N ASP A 91 6.77 -19.41 18.47
CA ASP A 91 6.81 -19.82 17.06
C ASP A 91 6.23 -18.76 16.09
N VAL A 92 5.56 -17.72 16.60
CA VAL A 92 4.87 -16.70 15.81
C VAL A 92 5.14 -15.31 16.39
N PHE A 93 5.43 -14.35 15.51
CA PHE A 93 5.50 -12.93 15.83
C PHE A 93 4.19 -12.25 15.49
N ARG A 94 3.63 -11.48 16.43
CA ARG A 94 2.47 -10.62 16.18
C ARG A 94 2.93 -9.24 15.75
N VAL A 95 2.53 -8.84 14.56
CA VAL A 95 2.98 -7.60 13.92
C VAL A 95 1.80 -6.65 13.71
N ASP A 96 1.93 -5.41 14.17
CA ASP A 96 0.97 -4.36 13.89
C ASP A 96 1.21 -3.75 12.50
N ILE A 97 0.27 -4.00 11.60
CA ILE A 97 0.23 -3.46 10.24
C ILE A 97 -0.74 -2.27 10.10
N GLY A 98 -1.40 -1.82 11.17
CA GLY A 98 -2.40 -0.72 11.09
C GLY A 98 -3.73 -1.14 10.44
N ALA A 99 -4.01 -2.44 10.39
CA ALA A 99 -5.26 -3.01 9.90
C ALA A 99 -6.29 -3.14 11.05
N SER A 100 -7.35 -3.94 10.84
CA SER A 100 -8.31 -4.25 11.91
C SER A 100 -7.83 -5.25 12.94
N ALA A 101 -6.95 -6.15 12.52
CA ALA A 101 -6.32 -7.15 13.36
C ALA A 101 -4.80 -7.05 13.19
N THR A 102 -4.06 -7.51 14.19
CA THR A 102 -2.63 -7.76 14.07
C THR A 102 -2.39 -8.90 13.09
N ALA A 103 -1.27 -8.83 12.38
CA ALA A 103 -0.87 -9.90 11.49
C ALA A 103 0.06 -10.89 12.19
N SER A 104 -0.01 -12.14 11.77
CA SER A 104 0.83 -13.22 12.28
C SER A 104 1.98 -13.47 11.31
N LEU A 105 3.20 -13.52 11.81
CA LEU A 105 4.42 -13.80 11.04
C LEU A 105 5.10 -15.03 11.63
N SER A 106 5.19 -16.12 10.87
CA SER A 106 5.85 -17.32 11.36
C SER A 106 7.35 -17.11 11.45
N TYR A 107 7.96 -17.75 12.43
CA TYR A 107 9.41 -17.86 12.51
C TYR A 107 10.02 -18.52 11.25
N LEU A 108 9.34 -19.50 10.64
CA LEU A 108 9.85 -20.21 9.47
C LEU A 108 9.82 -19.37 8.19
N ASP A 109 9.09 -18.25 8.20
CA ASP A 109 8.90 -17.40 7.03
C ASP A 109 10.03 -16.38 6.83
N PHE A 110 11.19 -16.64 7.42
CA PHE A 110 12.43 -15.91 7.21
C PHE A 110 13.42 -16.76 6.41
N GLU A 111 14.27 -16.10 5.63
CA GLU A 111 15.33 -16.79 4.90
C GLU A 111 16.27 -17.51 5.86
N HIS A 112 16.59 -18.77 5.53
CA HIS A 112 17.42 -19.67 6.34
C HIS A 112 16.88 -19.97 7.75
N ALA A 113 15.59 -19.72 8.03
CA ALA A 113 14.97 -20.10 9.29
C ALA A 113 14.78 -21.63 9.38
N THR A 114 15.43 -22.24 10.37
CA THR A 114 15.28 -23.68 10.72
C THR A 114 15.31 -23.78 12.23
N LYS A 115 14.50 -24.61 12.92
CA LYS A 115 14.34 -24.62 14.41
C LYS A 115 15.60 -24.37 15.29
N LYS A 116 16.80 -24.65 14.78
CA LYS A 116 18.12 -24.35 15.37
C LYS A 116 18.60 -22.89 15.19
N ASN A 117 18.33 -22.25 14.05
CA ASN A 117 18.71 -20.88 13.70
C ASN A 117 17.49 -19.94 13.73
N ARG A 118 17.28 -19.25 14.86
CA ARG A 118 16.14 -18.33 15.05
C ARG A 118 16.51 -16.88 14.69
N PRO A 119 15.72 -16.13 13.89
CA PRO A 119 15.94 -14.72 13.62
C PRO A 119 15.81 -13.95 14.92
N ASN A 120 16.69 -12.97 15.09
CA ASN A 120 16.70 -12.12 16.28
C ASN A 120 15.74 -10.96 16.10
N ILE A 121 14.45 -11.20 16.38
CA ILE A 121 13.40 -10.19 16.36
C ILE A 121 12.83 -10.01 17.75
N GLN A 122 12.79 -8.76 18.19
CA GLN A 122 12.31 -8.33 19.49
C GLN A 122 11.05 -7.48 19.35
N ASN A 123 10.33 -7.31 20.47
CA ASN A 123 9.18 -6.40 20.51
C ASN A 123 9.65 -4.96 20.24
N GLY A 124 8.96 -4.26 19.34
CA GLY A 124 9.31 -2.91 18.88
C GLY A 124 10.11 -2.89 17.58
N ASP A 125 10.63 -4.02 17.10
CA ASP A 125 11.34 -4.08 15.82
C ASP A 125 10.40 -3.80 14.64
N VAL A 126 10.93 -3.14 13.60
CA VAL A 126 10.21 -2.88 12.36
C VAL A 126 10.55 -3.97 11.34
N VAL A 127 9.53 -4.49 10.67
CA VAL A 127 9.66 -5.57 9.69
C VAL A 127 8.99 -5.16 8.38
N TYR A 128 9.69 -5.41 7.28
CA TYR A 128 9.13 -5.33 5.93
C TYR A 128 8.78 -6.72 5.44
N ALA A 129 7.49 -6.94 5.21
CA ALA A 129 6.96 -8.26 4.88
C ALA A 129 5.93 -8.19 3.76
N LYS A 130 5.59 -9.35 3.20
CA LYS A 130 4.54 -9.51 2.20
C LYS A 130 3.35 -10.26 2.81
N LEU A 131 2.14 -9.86 2.46
CA LEU A 131 0.92 -10.57 2.88
C LEU A 131 0.72 -11.85 2.06
N SER A 132 0.79 -13.01 2.70
CA SER A 132 0.56 -14.33 2.07
C SER A 132 -0.91 -14.75 2.14
N ALA A 133 -1.56 -14.51 3.27
CA ALA A 133 -2.99 -14.73 3.46
C ALA A 133 -3.64 -13.47 4.01
N ALA A 134 -4.76 -13.06 3.39
CA ALA A 134 -5.54 -11.90 3.79
C ALA A 134 -7.03 -12.19 3.55
N GLY A 135 -7.58 -13.11 4.34
CA GLY A 135 -9.01 -13.42 4.34
C GLY A 135 -9.82 -12.34 5.06
N ARG A 136 -11.09 -12.15 4.70
CA ARG A 136 -11.97 -11.22 5.44
C ARG A 136 -12.29 -11.69 6.86
N ASP A 137 -12.37 -13.01 7.02
CA ASP A 137 -12.78 -13.68 8.27
C ASP A 137 -11.59 -14.38 8.96
N MET A 138 -10.37 -14.11 8.50
CA MET A 138 -9.14 -14.74 8.99
C MET A 138 -8.13 -13.65 9.36
N GLU A 139 -7.30 -13.93 10.37
CA GLU A 139 -6.16 -13.06 10.69
C GLU A 139 -5.18 -13.02 9.51
N PRO A 140 -4.64 -11.83 9.16
CA PRO A 140 -3.69 -11.73 8.06
C PRO A 140 -2.36 -12.39 8.42
N GLU A 141 -1.76 -13.09 7.46
CA GLU A 141 -0.47 -13.76 7.61
C GLU A 141 0.60 -13.07 6.76
N LEU A 142 1.74 -12.82 7.37
CA LEU A 142 2.90 -12.20 6.76
C LEU A 142 3.98 -13.24 6.47
N VAL A 143 4.71 -13.01 5.38
CA VAL A 143 5.85 -13.83 4.96
C VAL A 143 7.00 -12.90 4.57
N CYS A 144 8.22 -13.24 5.02
CA CYS A 144 9.46 -12.50 4.73
C CYS A 144 10.37 -13.24 3.72
N VAL A 145 9.80 -14.17 2.96
CA VAL A 145 10.46 -14.87 1.84
C VAL A 145 9.67 -14.69 0.55
N ASP A 146 10.38 -14.66 -0.57
CA ASP A 146 9.77 -14.74 -1.89
C ASP A 146 9.28 -16.17 -2.18
N ALA A 147 8.53 -16.36 -3.27
CA ALA A 147 8.03 -17.68 -3.71
C ALA A 147 9.16 -18.72 -3.89
N HIS A 148 10.40 -18.28 -4.09
CA HIS A 148 11.59 -19.11 -4.23
C HIS A 148 12.35 -19.34 -2.90
N GLY A 149 11.81 -18.90 -1.76
CA GLY A 149 12.41 -19.09 -0.44
C GLY A 149 13.60 -18.19 -0.11
N LYS A 150 13.84 -17.13 -0.89
CA LYS A 150 14.88 -16.12 -0.64
C LYS A 150 14.29 -14.88 0.02
N ALA A 151 15.01 -14.19 0.92
CA ALA A 151 14.50 -12.97 1.56
C ALA A 151 14.34 -11.82 0.57
N GLY A 152 15.20 -11.77 -0.45
CA GLY A 152 15.24 -10.68 -1.42
C GLY A 152 15.55 -9.35 -0.74
N LYS A 153 14.50 -8.60 -0.37
CA LYS A 153 14.56 -7.32 0.38
C LYS A 153 13.62 -7.28 1.59
N LEU A 154 13.02 -8.41 1.95
CA LEU A 154 12.11 -8.56 3.08
C LEU A 154 12.90 -8.90 4.34
N GLY A 155 12.34 -8.58 5.51
CA GLY A 155 12.96 -8.87 6.80
C GLY A 155 12.94 -7.69 7.75
N LYS A 156 13.81 -7.76 8.76
CA LYS A 156 13.95 -6.72 9.77
C LYS A 156 14.60 -5.47 9.16
N LEU A 157 14.06 -4.30 9.48
CA LEU A 157 14.61 -3.01 9.11
C LEU A 157 15.32 -2.38 10.31
N GLU A 158 16.61 -2.06 10.17
CA GLU A 158 17.47 -1.57 11.24
C GLU A 158 17.88 -0.11 11.05
N ASP A 159 17.86 0.67 12.13
CA ASP A 159 18.31 2.07 12.19
C ASP A 159 17.70 2.97 11.10
N GLY A 160 16.40 3.19 11.19
CA GLY A 160 15.71 4.14 10.32
C GLY A 160 14.50 4.79 10.98
N PHE A 161 13.85 5.67 10.25
CA PHE A 161 12.72 6.46 10.70
C PHE A 161 11.43 5.95 10.06
N LEU A 162 10.41 5.71 10.88
CA LEU A 162 9.10 5.26 10.42
C LEU A 162 8.13 6.44 10.40
N ILE A 163 7.49 6.69 9.26
CA ILE A 163 6.44 7.70 9.10
C ILE A 163 5.12 7.06 8.67
N ASN A 164 4.02 7.73 9.04
CA ASN A 164 2.68 7.30 8.69
C ASN A 164 2.07 8.29 7.70
N CYS A 165 1.80 7.82 6.49
CA CYS A 165 1.27 8.57 5.37
C CYS A 165 -0.13 8.09 4.98
N SER A 166 -0.83 8.87 4.15
CA SER A 166 -2.10 8.41 3.56
C SER A 166 -1.85 7.25 2.59
N LEU A 167 -2.81 6.32 2.50
CA LEU A 167 -2.69 5.18 1.57
C LEU A 167 -2.63 5.63 0.10
N ASN A 168 -3.30 6.75 -0.20
CA ASN A 168 -3.31 7.31 -1.56
C ASN A 168 -1.97 7.93 -1.92
N LEU A 169 -1.32 8.59 -0.96
CA LEU A 169 0.03 9.09 -1.14
C LEU A 169 0.97 7.93 -1.50
N ILE A 170 0.91 6.80 -0.79
CA ILE A 170 1.77 5.65 -1.11
C ILE A 170 1.49 5.09 -2.51
N ARG A 171 0.21 4.97 -2.91
CA ARG A 171 -0.16 4.58 -4.27
C ARG A 171 0.36 5.56 -5.33
N LYS A 172 0.33 6.87 -5.04
CA LYS A 172 0.87 7.93 -5.91
C LYS A 172 2.39 7.79 -6.03
N LEU A 173 3.10 7.58 -4.92
CA LEU A 173 4.55 7.43 -4.87
C LEU A 173 5.06 6.17 -5.57
N LEU A 174 4.35 5.05 -5.42
CA LEU A 174 4.67 3.79 -6.10
C LEU A 174 4.25 3.78 -7.57
N SER A 175 3.54 4.81 -8.04
CA SER A 175 3.21 4.92 -9.46
C SER A 175 4.49 5.22 -10.27
N PRO A 176 4.67 4.60 -11.46
CA PRO A 176 5.86 4.81 -12.28
C PRO A 176 5.99 6.25 -12.79
N ASN A 177 4.92 7.04 -12.71
CA ASN A 177 4.86 8.41 -13.18
C ASN A 177 5.29 9.43 -12.11
N CYS A 178 5.58 9.00 -10.88
CA CYS A 178 5.95 9.91 -9.80
C CYS A 178 7.46 10.22 -9.85
N PRO A 179 7.86 11.50 -10.04
CA PRO A 179 9.28 11.86 -10.11
C PRO A 179 9.95 11.95 -8.73
N LEU A 180 9.20 11.89 -7.63
CA LEU A 180 9.71 12.19 -6.28
C LEU A 180 10.90 11.29 -5.90
N LEU A 181 10.74 9.97 -6.02
CA LEU A 181 11.77 9.01 -5.58
C LEU A 181 13.06 9.15 -6.40
N GLN A 182 12.92 9.37 -7.70
CA GLN A 182 14.05 9.59 -8.61
C GLN A 182 14.75 10.92 -8.32
N ALA A 183 13.99 11.99 -8.09
CA ALA A 183 14.55 13.31 -7.79
C ALA A 183 15.30 13.33 -6.44
N LEU A 184 14.74 12.68 -5.42
CA LEU A 184 15.42 12.51 -4.13
C LEU A 184 16.66 11.63 -4.26
N GLY A 185 16.59 10.56 -5.05
CA GLY A 185 17.70 9.59 -5.19
C GLY A 185 18.90 10.14 -5.96
N GLN A 186 18.69 11.15 -6.79
CA GLN A 186 19.77 11.89 -7.45
C GLN A 186 20.52 12.80 -6.48
N LYS A 187 19.88 13.25 -5.39
CA LYS A 187 20.45 14.20 -4.44
C LYS A 187 21.16 13.52 -3.28
N TRP A 188 20.47 12.58 -2.62
CA TRP A 188 20.99 11.91 -1.45
C TRP A 188 20.94 10.39 -1.61
N PRO A 189 21.96 9.66 -1.13
CA PRO A 189 21.86 8.22 -0.97
C PRO A 189 20.95 7.91 0.22
N TYR A 190 19.80 7.27 -0.04
CA TYR A 190 18.88 6.82 1.00
C TYR A 190 18.31 5.44 0.66
N GLU A 191 17.87 4.74 1.71
CA GLU A 191 17.08 3.53 1.63
C GLU A 191 15.66 3.84 2.09
N CYS A 192 14.67 3.29 1.39
CA CYS A 192 13.27 3.45 1.75
C CYS A 192 12.50 2.15 1.53
N ALA A 193 11.54 1.89 2.41
CA ALA A 193 10.58 0.81 2.27
C ALA A 193 9.17 1.37 2.38
N PHE A 194 8.39 1.23 1.31
CA PHE A 194 7.00 1.68 1.25
C PHE A 194 6.07 0.51 1.53
N GLY A 195 5.30 0.60 2.63
CA GLY A 195 4.24 -0.34 2.91
C GLY A 195 2.91 0.17 2.38
N MET A 196 2.16 -0.67 1.66
CA MET A 196 0.80 -0.36 1.17
C MET A 196 -0.19 0.01 2.29
N ASN A 197 0.20 -0.22 3.55
CA ASN A 197 -0.53 0.09 4.76
C ASN A 197 -0.37 1.52 5.28
N GLY A 198 0.28 2.42 4.53
CA GLY A 198 0.46 3.80 4.99
C GLY A 198 1.72 3.99 5.83
N LYS A 199 2.52 2.95 6.06
CA LYS A 199 3.76 3.05 6.84
C LYS A 199 4.95 3.09 5.87
N VAL A 200 5.82 4.08 6.01
CA VAL A 200 7.03 4.23 5.21
C VAL A 200 8.23 4.27 6.14
N TRP A 201 9.22 3.43 5.86
CA TRP A 201 10.49 3.43 6.57
C TRP A 201 11.55 4.09 5.70
N ILE A 202 12.36 4.96 6.30
CA ILE A 202 13.36 5.79 5.62
C ILE A 202 14.67 5.72 6.40
N LYS A 203 15.78 5.53 5.70
CA LYS A 203 17.12 5.60 6.26
C LYS A 203 18.03 6.38 5.31
N ALA A 204 18.57 7.50 5.79
CA ALA A 204 19.61 8.25 5.09
C ALA A 204 20.90 8.26 5.93
N ARG A 205 21.96 8.89 5.40
CA ARG A 205 23.24 8.99 6.11
C ARG A 205 23.15 9.92 7.31
N SER A 206 22.39 11.00 7.18
CA SER A 206 22.16 11.99 8.23
C SER A 206 20.71 12.00 8.70
N ILE A 207 20.50 12.33 9.97
CA ILE A 207 19.17 12.56 10.54
C ILE A 207 18.50 13.75 9.82
N LYS A 208 19.27 14.78 9.45
CA LYS A 208 18.76 15.95 8.71
C LYS A 208 18.18 15.54 7.35
N GLU A 209 18.93 14.74 6.59
CA GLU A 209 18.49 14.20 5.30
C GLU A 209 17.23 13.33 5.46
N THR A 210 17.19 12.48 6.50
CA THR A 210 16.04 11.61 6.79
C THR A 210 14.76 12.43 7.06
N ILE A 211 14.88 13.51 7.84
CA ILE A 211 13.78 14.44 8.12
C ILE A 211 13.35 15.16 6.85
N ALA A 212 14.30 15.65 6.04
CA ALA A 212 14.00 16.34 4.79
C ALA A 212 13.23 15.43 3.81
N ILE A 213 13.65 14.17 3.67
CA ILE A 213 12.96 13.17 2.85
C ILE A 213 11.55 12.89 3.40
N GLY A 214 11.41 12.71 4.71
CA GLY A 214 10.11 12.49 5.35
C GLY A 214 9.14 13.64 5.09
N ASN A 215 9.59 14.89 5.25
CA ASN A 215 8.79 16.08 4.97
C ASN A 215 8.42 16.19 3.48
N ALA A 216 9.37 15.91 2.58
CA ALA A 216 9.11 15.90 1.14
C ALA A 216 8.01 14.92 0.76
N ILE A 217 8.00 13.74 1.40
CA ILE A 217 6.97 12.72 1.20
C ILE A 217 5.60 13.25 1.64
N TYR A 218 5.49 13.89 2.82
CA TYR A 218 4.21 14.47 3.28
C TYR A 218 3.70 15.57 2.34
N GLU A 219 4.57 16.51 1.97
CA GLU A 219 4.18 17.64 1.10
C GLU A 219 3.80 17.19 -0.31
N SER A 220 4.34 16.07 -0.79
CA SER A 220 4.03 15.53 -2.12
C SER A 220 2.58 15.06 -2.30
N GLU A 221 1.79 14.94 -1.23
CA GLU A 221 0.38 14.53 -1.32
C GLU A 221 -0.44 15.52 -2.17
N ASN A 222 -0.31 16.82 -1.87
CA ASN A 222 -1.11 17.87 -2.48
C ASN A 222 -0.44 18.56 -3.68
N MET A 223 0.81 18.19 -4.01
CA MET A 223 1.57 18.83 -5.08
C MET A 223 1.47 18.09 -6.42
N ASN A 224 1.61 18.85 -7.49
CA ASN A 224 1.73 18.35 -8.86
C ASN A 224 3.17 17.90 -9.16
N ASN A 225 3.36 17.13 -10.24
CA ASN A 225 4.68 16.57 -10.59
C ASN A 225 5.76 17.64 -10.83
N ASP A 226 5.39 18.82 -11.34
CA ASP A 226 6.34 19.91 -11.58
C ASP A 226 6.69 20.67 -10.29
N GLU A 227 5.73 20.79 -9.38
CA GLU A 227 5.95 21.38 -8.05
C GLU A 227 6.84 20.48 -7.20
N ILE A 228 6.66 19.16 -7.29
CA ILE A 228 7.52 18.16 -6.63
C ILE A 228 8.98 18.36 -7.05
N LYS A 229 9.26 18.57 -8.35
CA LYS A 229 10.63 18.79 -8.81
C LYS A 229 11.24 20.08 -8.23
N LYS A 230 10.45 21.15 -8.14
CA LYS A 230 10.88 22.42 -7.53
C LYS A 230 11.15 22.25 -6.03
N MET A 231 10.24 21.59 -5.31
CA MET A 231 10.42 21.30 -3.90
C MET A 231 11.68 20.46 -3.63
N CYS A 232 11.92 19.42 -4.42
CA CYS A 232 13.16 18.66 -4.33
C CYS A 232 14.39 19.52 -4.59
N PHE A 233 14.32 20.49 -5.50
CA PHE A 233 15.40 21.45 -5.74
C PHE A 233 15.68 22.29 -4.49
N ASP A 234 14.65 22.94 -3.95
CA ASP A 234 14.74 23.85 -2.80
C ASP A 234 15.22 23.14 -1.53
N LEU A 235 14.72 21.91 -1.28
CA LEU A 235 15.14 21.10 -0.13
C LEU A 235 16.64 20.79 -0.13
N GLY A 236 17.24 20.62 -1.31
CA GLY A 236 18.70 20.41 -1.40
C GLY A 236 19.47 21.63 -0.93
N VAL A 237 19.06 22.82 -1.39
CA VAL A 237 19.71 24.08 -1.01
C VAL A 237 19.63 24.30 0.50
N VAL A 238 18.48 24.01 1.11
CA VAL A 238 18.28 24.20 2.55
C VAL A 238 19.13 23.24 3.37
N VAL A 239 19.14 21.95 3.03
CA VAL A 239 19.89 20.93 3.79
C VAL A 239 21.41 21.12 3.62
N ASP A 240 21.87 21.53 2.44
CA ASP A 240 23.29 21.79 2.19
C ASP A 240 23.78 23.08 2.88
N SER A 241 22.87 24.00 3.21
CA SER A 241 23.17 25.26 3.90
C SER A 241 23.17 25.19 5.43
N MET A 242 22.75 24.07 6.03
CA MET A 242 22.58 23.86 7.48
C MET A 242 23.53 22.83 8.07
#